data_AF-A0A8S3U0R5-F1
#
_entry.id   AF-A0A8S3U0R5-F1
#
_cell.length_a   1.000
_cell.length_b   1.000
_cell.length_c   1.000
_cell.angle_alpha   90.00
_cell.angle_beta   90.00
_cell.angle_gamma   90.00
#
_symmetry.space_group_name_H-M   'P 1'
#
loop_
_entity.id
_entity.type
_entity.pdbx_description
1 polymer ?
#
loop_
_entity_poly.entity_id
_entity_poly.type
_entity_poly.pdbx_seq_one_letter_code
_entity_poly.pdbx_strand_id
1 'polypeptide(L)'
;MIIDLKAELFRKQEEFKQQKLQSSSTSYVKSRPIEKKSTVWSKQNVGVLQRAQKDLESKAEDENEYEKSRFVYISNESFREKSKLYEQISKGGGIPEEDGSKVFLVDFQKKVIDNLLEERNKQREEEGHRLSKDEQICDAYIPVAKDEGEEWMDYTDSLGRSRRCMKKDLSMLKERDKDLQGKQDRIEDKEKDNVLPTLMSDDMRRELLRQKWEKEELEAMNGPIHYSNVRFDEKRSHGVGFFEFDRSEAGRQEQLDTLNQLRKQV
;
A
#
# COMPACT_ATOMS: atom_id res chain seq x y z
N MET A 1 -22.20 -39.64 17.78
CA MET A 1 -22.05 -40.98 17.17
C MET A 1 -20.62 -41.52 17.21
N ILE A 2 -19.58 -40.87 16.65
CA ILE A 2 -18.20 -41.42 16.71
C ILE A 2 -17.59 -41.33 18.13
N ILE A 3 -17.91 -40.25 18.85
CA ILE A 3 -17.41 -40.01 20.22
C ILE A 3 -18.02 -41.02 21.20
N ASP A 4 -19.30 -41.35 21.04
CA ASP A 4 -20.02 -42.30 21.89
C ASP A 4 -19.48 -43.72 21.72
N LEU A 5 -19.22 -44.16 20.48
CA LEU A 5 -18.63 -45.46 20.18
C LEU A 5 -17.20 -45.58 20.75
N LYS A 6 -16.41 -44.50 20.66
CA LYS A 6 -15.05 -44.45 21.23
C LYS A 6 -15.09 -44.57 22.76
N ALA A 7 -16.04 -43.91 23.41
CA ALA A 7 -16.24 -44.01 24.85
C ALA A 7 -16.65 -45.43 25.27
N GLU A 8 -17.55 -46.06 24.51
CA GLU A 8 -18.02 -47.42 24.78
C GLU A 8 -16.91 -48.47 24.61
N LEU A 9 -16.08 -48.35 23.57
CA LEU A 9 -14.89 -49.18 23.37
C LEU A 9 -13.87 -49.02 24.51
N PHE A 10 -13.62 -47.79 24.93
CA PHE A 10 -12.64 -47.51 25.99
C PHE A 10 -13.09 -48.12 27.32
N ARG A 11 -14.37 -47.95 27.67
CA ARG A 11 -14.99 -48.58 28.85
C ARG A 11 -14.88 -50.10 28.81
N LYS A 12 -15.16 -50.74 27.66
CA LYS A 12 -15.03 -52.19 27.49
C LYS A 12 -13.59 -52.69 27.63
N GLN A 13 -12.63 -51.91 27.15
CA GLN A 13 -11.21 -52.24 27.26
C GLN A 13 -10.72 -52.17 28.71
N GLU A 14 -11.20 -51.21 29.50
CA GLU A 14 -10.91 -51.12 30.94
C GLU A 14 -11.54 -52.26 31.74
N GLU A 15 -12.81 -52.59 31.48
CA GLU A 15 -13.52 -53.74 32.06
C GLU A 15 -12.72 -55.03 31.82
N PHE A 16 -12.22 -55.25 30.60
CA PHE A 16 -11.41 -56.44 30.25
C PHE A 16 -10.06 -56.47 30.96
N LYS A 17 -9.37 -55.32 31.10
CA LYS A 17 -8.10 -55.24 31.85
C LYS A 17 -8.30 -55.57 33.32
N GLN A 18 -9.35 -55.03 33.94
CA GLN A 18 -9.69 -55.34 35.33
C GLN A 18 -10.04 -56.82 35.51
N GLN A 19 -10.83 -57.39 34.60
CA GLN A 19 -11.17 -58.81 34.62
C GLN A 19 -9.94 -59.71 34.42
N LYS A 20 -8.97 -59.30 33.58
CA LYS A 20 -7.70 -60.02 33.40
C LYS A 20 -6.81 -59.96 34.66
N LEU A 21 -6.77 -58.82 35.33
CA LEU A 21 -6.09 -58.66 36.63
C LEU A 21 -6.74 -59.52 37.71
N GLN A 22 -8.07 -59.53 37.80
CA GLN A 22 -8.83 -60.36 38.74
C GLN A 22 -8.76 -61.86 38.38
N SER A 23 -8.71 -62.23 37.11
CA SER A 23 -8.51 -63.62 36.68
C SER A 23 -7.08 -64.10 36.94
N SER A 24 -6.11 -63.19 37.08
CA SER A 24 -4.73 -63.53 37.44
C SER A 24 -4.50 -63.76 38.94
N SER A 25 -5.49 -63.42 39.80
CA SER A 25 -5.43 -63.71 41.24
C SER A 25 -5.85 -65.15 41.61
N THR A 26 -6.33 -65.95 40.66
CA THR A 26 -6.45 -67.40 40.87
C THR A 26 -5.09 -68.03 40.63
N SER A 27 -4.39 -68.36 41.72
CA SER A 27 -3.03 -68.88 41.73
C SER A 27 -2.93 -70.23 40.99
N TYR A 28 -2.68 -70.19 39.69
CA TYR A 28 -2.12 -71.34 38.99
C TYR A 28 -0.63 -71.42 39.32
N VAL A 29 -0.26 -72.43 40.09
CA VAL A 29 1.12 -72.78 40.43
C VAL A 29 1.90 -72.96 39.13
N LYS A 30 2.76 -72.01 38.79
CA LYS A 30 3.71 -72.16 37.68
C LYS A 30 4.76 -73.19 38.08
N SER A 31 4.63 -74.42 37.59
CA SER A 31 5.71 -75.39 37.60
C SER A 31 6.90 -74.85 36.80
N ARG A 32 8.12 -75.08 37.31
CA ARG A 32 9.37 -74.68 36.64
C ARG A 32 9.39 -75.19 35.18
N PRO A 33 9.88 -74.38 34.22
CA PRO A 33 9.90 -74.79 32.82
C PRO A 33 10.89 -75.94 32.65
N ILE A 34 10.38 -77.13 32.38
CA ILE A 34 11.17 -78.26 31.86
C ILE A 34 11.35 -77.99 30.36
N GLU A 35 12.59 -77.89 29.91
CA GLU A 35 12.95 -77.71 28.51
C GLU A 35 12.48 -78.93 27.70
N LYS A 36 11.28 -78.81 27.10
CA LYS A 36 10.75 -79.82 26.18
C LYS A 36 11.50 -79.72 24.86
N LYS A 37 12.12 -80.81 24.42
CA LYS A 37 12.73 -80.94 23.09
C LYS A 37 11.68 -80.57 22.03
N SER A 38 12.06 -79.70 21.10
CA SER A 38 11.16 -79.14 20.08
C SER A 38 10.53 -80.24 19.23
N THR A 39 9.21 -80.40 19.35
CA THR A 39 8.40 -81.32 18.54
C THR A 39 8.52 -80.96 17.06
N VAL A 40 8.53 -81.93 16.14
CA VAL A 40 8.68 -81.71 14.68
C VAL A 40 7.66 -80.69 14.12
N TRP A 41 6.52 -80.51 14.79
CA TRP A 41 5.49 -79.49 14.49
C TRP A 41 5.87 -78.03 14.82
N SER A 42 6.96 -77.82 15.57
CA SER A 42 7.48 -76.49 15.93
C SER A 42 8.47 -75.92 14.90
N LYS A 43 8.77 -76.67 13.82
CA LYS A 43 9.52 -76.15 12.67
C LYS A 43 8.64 -75.21 11.87
N GLN A 44 8.75 -73.92 12.15
CA GLN A 44 8.08 -72.85 11.42
C GLN A 44 8.58 -72.82 9.96
N ASN A 45 7.67 -72.59 9.01
CA ASN A 45 8.02 -72.51 7.59
C ASN A 45 9.07 -71.41 7.34
N VAL A 46 10.10 -71.73 6.57
CA VAL A 46 11.20 -70.80 6.28
C VAL A 46 10.64 -69.54 5.60
N GLY A 47 11.01 -68.36 6.09
CA GLY A 47 10.59 -67.07 5.53
C GLY A 47 9.20 -66.57 5.96
N VAL A 48 8.50 -67.25 6.87
CA VAL A 48 7.23 -66.72 7.44
C VAL A 48 7.48 -65.46 8.28
N LEU A 49 8.55 -65.45 9.09
CA LEU A 49 8.93 -64.27 9.89
C LEU A 49 9.32 -63.08 9.00
N GLN A 50 10.07 -63.33 7.92
CA GLN A 50 10.47 -62.28 6.97
C GLN A 50 9.26 -61.68 6.23
N ARG A 51 8.29 -62.52 5.81
CA ARG A 51 7.03 -62.03 5.23
C ARG A 51 6.20 -61.23 6.22
N ALA A 52 6.03 -61.74 7.44
CA ALA A 52 5.30 -61.03 8.49
C ALA A 52 5.96 -59.68 8.84
N GLN A 53 7.29 -59.61 8.86
CA GLN A 53 8.04 -58.38 9.09
C GLN A 53 7.86 -57.39 7.93
N LYS A 54 7.91 -57.85 6.68
CA LYS A 54 7.65 -57.03 5.49
C LYS A 54 6.22 -56.49 5.44
N ASP A 55 5.23 -57.31 5.80
CA ASP A 55 3.82 -56.90 5.87
C ASP A 55 3.59 -55.84 6.97
N LEU A 56 4.37 -55.89 8.06
CA LEU A 56 4.37 -54.90 9.12
C LEU A 56 5.00 -53.57 8.66
N GLU A 57 6.13 -53.64 7.96
CA GLU A 57 6.81 -52.48 7.40
C GLU A 57 5.94 -51.77 6.35
N SER A 58 5.34 -52.51 5.42
CA SER A 58 4.42 -51.95 4.42
C SER A 58 3.23 -51.22 5.07
N LYS A 59 2.64 -51.77 6.13
CA LYS A 59 1.56 -51.09 6.86
C LYS A 59 2.03 -49.81 7.55
N ALA A 60 3.23 -49.82 8.12
CA ALA A 60 3.80 -48.63 8.76
C ALA A 60 4.19 -47.55 7.73
N GLU A 61 4.60 -47.94 6.52
CA GLU A 61 4.82 -47.04 5.40
C GLU A 61 3.51 -46.42 4.91
N ASP A 62 2.47 -47.24 4.69
CA ASP A 62 1.14 -46.79 4.27
C ASP A 62 0.50 -45.84 5.29
N GLU A 63 0.63 -46.13 6.60
CA GLU A 63 0.16 -45.25 7.68
C GLU A 63 0.90 -43.91 7.68
N ASN A 64 2.23 -43.93 7.51
CA ASN A 64 3.02 -42.70 7.40
C ASN A 64 2.64 -41.86 6.18
N GLU A 65 2.40 -42.49 5.02
CA GLU A 65 2.01 -41.79 3.81
C GLU A 65 0.60 -41.20 3.94
N TYR A 66 -0.32 -41.92 4.57
CA TYR A 66 -1.64 -41.41 4.91
C TYR A 66 -1.56 -40.19 5.83
N GLU A 67 -0.75 -40.24 6.89
CA GLU A 67 -0.57 -39.10 7.80
C GLU A 67 0.04 -37.88 7.11
N LYS A 68 1.05 -38.08 6.25
CA LYS A 68 1.63 -37.01 5.42
C LYS A 68 0.58 -36.38 4.52
N SER A 69 -0.21 -37.19 3.81
CA SER A 69 -1.27 -36.69 2.92
C SER A 69 -2.30 -35.85 3.68
N ARG A 70 -2.70 -36.30 4.87
CA ARG A 70 -3.63 -35.59 5.74
C ARG A 70 -3.05 -34.26 6.23
N PHE A 71 -1.78 -34.24 6.63
CA PHE A 71 -1.09 -33.02 7.03
C PHE A 71 -1.00 -32.01 5.88
N VAL A 72 -0.66 -32.49 4.67
CA VAL A 72 -0.62 -31.66 3.46
C VAL A 72 -2.01 -31.10 3.14
N TYR A 73 -3.07 -31.90 3.27
CA TYR A 73 -4.44 -31.45 3.04
C TYR A 73 -4.84 -30.32 4.02
N ILE A 74 -4.64 -30.53 5.31
CA ILE A 74 -4.98 -29.55 6.36
C ILE A 74 -4.17 -28.25 6.19
N SER A 75 -2.87 -28.36 5.92
CA SER A 75 -2.03 -27.19 5.72
C SER A 75 -2.46 -26.39 4.48
N ASN A 76 -2.76 -27.05 3.37
CA ASN A 76 -3.29 -26.39 2.17
C ASN A 76 -4.64 -25.71 2.42
N GLU A 77 -5.55 -26.35 3.15
CA GLU A 77 -6.85 -25.76 3.46
C GLU A 77 -6.69 -24.48 4.28
N SER A 78 -5.85 -24.51 5.32
CA SER A 78 -5.51 -23.33 6.10
C SER A 78 -4.84 -22.22 5.27
N PHE A 79 -4.02 -22.59 4.28
CA PHE A 79 -3.38 -21.63 3.39
C PHE A 79 -4.40 -21.00 2.43
N ARG A 80 -5.35 -21.78 1.92
CA ARG A 80 -6.45 -21.28 1.08
C ARG A 80 -7.33 -20.29 1.83
N GLU A 81 -7.69 -20.59 3.07
CA GLU A 81 -8.47 -19.68 3.92
C GLU A 81 -7.72 -18.37 4.18
N LYS A 82 -6.44 -18.45 4.54
CA LYS A 82 -5.59 -17.26 4.73
C LYS A 82 -5.48 -16.44 3.44
N SER A 83 -5.23 -17.08 2.29
CA SER A 83 -5.13 -16.39 1.00
C SER A 83 -6.43 -15.66 0.67
N LYS A 84 -7.58 -16.31 0.87
CA LYS A 84 -8.90 -15.70 0.65
C LYS A 84 -9.14 -14.49 1.54
N LEU A 85 -8.73 -14.56 2.81
CA LEU A 85 -8.79 -13.44 3.74
C LEU A 85 -7.93 -12.27 3.27
N TYR A 86 -6.67 -12.52 2.90
CA TYR A 86 -5.77 -11.47 2.40
C TYR A 86 -6.28 -10.84 1.10
N GLU A 87 -6.84 -11.63 0.20
CA GLU A 87 -7.45 -11.14 -1.05
C GLU A 87 -8.68 -10.26 -0.78
N GLN A 88 -9.49 -10.60 0.23
CA GLN A 88 -10.64 -9.78 0.62
C GLN A 88 -10.20 -8.44 1.24
N ILE A 89 -9.17 -8.46 2.10
CA ILE A 89 -8.60 -7.26 2.72
C ILE A 89 -7.94 -6.38 1.64
N SER A 90 -7.19 -6.97 0.70
CA SER A 90 -6.52 -6.21 -0.37
C SER A 90 -7.50 -5.60 -1.37
N LYS A 91 -8.71 -6.15 -1.50
CA LYS A 91 -9.81 -5.59 -2.30
C LYS A 91 -10.63 -4.53 -1.56
N GLY A 92 -10.29 -4.20 -0.30
CA GLY A 92 -10.97 -3.17 0.50
C GLY A 92 -12.28 -3.62 1.17
N GLY A 93 -12.64 -4.91 1.10
CA GLY A 93 -13.94 -5.43 1.54
C GLY A 93 -14.03 -5.87 3.01
N GLY A 94 -13.12 -5.43 3.89
CA GLY A 94 -13.08 -5.94 5.26
C GLY A 94 -12.17 -5.20 6.25
N ILE A 95 -11.77 -3.96 5.95
CA ILE A 95 -10.96 -3.15 6.86
C ILE A 95 -11.94 -2.28 7.67
N PRO A 96 -12.09 -2.49 8.99
CA PRO A 96 -12.82 -1.55 9.84
C PRO A 96 -12.16 -0.18 9.75
N GLU A 97 -12.94 0.87 9.48
CA GLU A 97 -12.44 2.23 9.18
C GLU A 97 -11.56 2.84 10.29
N GLU A 98 -11.65 2.34 11.53
CA GLU A 98 -11.14 3.06 12.70
C GLU A 98 -9.85 2.48 13.33
N ASP A 99 -9.41 1.25 13.01
CA ASP A 99 -8.25 0.64 13.70
C ASP A 99 -7.45 -0.39 12.86
N GLY A 100 -7.76 -0.57 11.58
CA GLY A 100 -7.12 -1.60 10.74
C GLY A 100 -5.61 -1.38 10.51
N SER A 101 -5.16 -0.12 10.46
CA SER A 101 -3.75 0.23 10.22
C SER A 101 -2.83 -0.13 11.39
N LYS A 102 -3.38 -0.27 12.61
CA LYS A 102 -2.63 -0.67 13.81
C LYS A 102 -2.51 -2.19 13.94
N VAL A 103 -3.49 -2.93 13.41
CA VAL A 103 -3.53 -4.39 13.47
C VAL A 103 -2.60 -5.02 12.44
N PHE A 104 -2.47 -4.42 11.27
CA PHE A 104 -1.67 -4.96 10.16
C PHE A 104 -0.40 -4.14 9.93
N LEU A 105 0.72 -4.83 9.70
CA LEU A 105 2.01 -4.19 9.36
C LEU A 105 1.96 -3.43 8.02
N VAL A 106 1.02 -3.82 7.13
CA VAL A 106 0.83 -3.22 5.81
C VAL A 106 -0.45 -2.39 5.83
N ASP A 107 -0.36 -1.16 5.34
CA ASP A 107 -1.52 -0.30 5.13
C ASP A 107 -2.27 -0.72 3.84
N PHE A 108 -3.34 -1.50 4.03
CA PHE A 108 -4.17 -1.97 2.94
C PHE A 108 -5.04 -0.87 2.33
N GLN A 109 -5.36 0.21 3.06
CA GLN A 109 -6.13 1.32 2.51
C GLN A 109 -5.28 2.07 1.48
N LYS A 110 -4.02 2.37 1.82
CA LYS A 110 -3.08 2.97 0.88
C LYS A 110 -2.86 2.08 -0.35
N LYS A 111 -2.72 0.76 -0.16
CA LYS A 111 -2.51 -0.18 -1.27
C LYS A 111 -3.68 -0.24 -2.26
N VAL A 112 -4.92 -0.11 -1.77
CA VAL A 112 -6.11 -0.02 -2.65
C VAL A 112 -6.07 1.28 -3.47
N ILE A 113 -5.69 2.39 -2.85
CA ILE A 113 -5.57 3.69 -3.54
C ILE A 113 -4.47 3.63 -4.60
N ASP A 114 -3.31 3.06 -4.29
CA ASP A 114 -2.19 2.91 -5.22
C ASP A 114 -2.60 2.05 -6.43
N ASN A 115 -3.28 0.92 -6.21
CA ASN A 115 -3.79 0.07 -7.28
C ASN A 115 -4.80 0.80 -8.19
N LEU A 116 -5.73 1.58 -7.62
CA LEU A 116 -6.69 2.38 -8.40
C LEU A 116 -6.00 3.47 -9.23
N LEU A 117 -4.95 4.08 -8.68
CA LEU A 117 -4.13 5.06 -9.39
C LEU A 117 -3.37 4.41 -10.54
N GLU A 118 -2.78 3.25 -10.33
CA GLU A 118 -2.08 2.48 -11.35
C GLU A 118 -3.03 2.05 -12.48
N GLU A 119 -4.21 1.50 -12.17
CA GLU A 119 -5.20 1.13 -13.19
C GLU A 119 -5.66 2.35 -14.00
N ARG A 120 -5.92 3.48 -13.34
CA ARG A 120 -6.30 4.73 -14.03
C ARG A 120 -5.17 5.27 -14.89
N ASN A 121 -3.92 5.18 -14.45
CA ASN A 121 -2.76 5.60 -15.24
C ASN A 121 -2.60 4.69 -16.47
N LYS A 122 -2.75 3.38 -16.31
CA LYS A 122 -2.70 2.43 -17.41
C LYS A 122 -3.82 2.65 -18.44
N GLN A 123 -5.03 2.94 -17.99
CA GLN A 123 -6.14 3.34 -18.87
C GLN A 123 -5.80 4.63 -19.64
N ARG A 124 -5.19 5.63 -19.00
CA ARG A 124 -4.73 6.86 -19.66
C ARG A 124 -3.60 6.62 -20.66
N GLU A 125 -2.67 5.72 -20.37
CA GLU A 125 -1.61 5.34 -21.30
C GLU A 125 -2.18 4.61 -22.52
N GLU A 126 -3.15 3.70 -22.32
CA GLU A 126 -3.85 3.02 -23.41
C GLU A 126 -4.72 3.97 -24.24
N GLU A 127 -5.38 4.95 -23.63
CA GLU A 127 -6.11 6.02 -24.33
C GLU A 127 -5.18 6.98 -25.07
N GLY A 128 -4.06 7.37 -24.45
CA GLY A 128 -3.01 8.18 -25.07
C GLY A 128 -2.37 7.48 -26.28
N HIS A 129 -2.22 6.15 -26.22
CA HIS A 129 -1.74 5.36 -27.35
C HIS A 129 -2.80 5.22 -28.47
N ARG A 130 -4.10 5.23 -28.16
CA ARG A 130 -5.17 5.29 -29.19
C ARG A 130 -5.22 6.67 -29.86
N LEU A 131 -5.10 7.74 -29.08
CA LEU A 131 -4.99 9.11 -29.60
C LEU A 131 -3.73 9.29 -30.48
N SER A 132 -2.60 8.67 -30.13
CA SER A 132 -1.39 8.67 -30.97
C SER A 132 -1.61 7.99 -32.34
N LYS A 133 -2.53 7.01 -32.43
CA LYS A 133 -2.87 6.34 -33.69
C LYS A 133 -3.86 7.15 -34.55
N ASP A 134 -4.75 7.91 -33.91
CA ASP A 134 -5.61 8.88 -34.59
C ASP A 134 -4.84 10.17 -34.97
N GLU A 135 -3.77 10.53 -34.24
CA GLU A 135 -2.84 11.61 -34.60
C GLU A 135 -2.06 11.28 -35.90
N GLN A 136 -1.80 10.00 -36.18
CA GLN A 136 -1.25 9.55 -37.47
C GLN A 136 -2.23 9.68 -38.64
N ILE A 137 -3.53 9.89 -38.39
CA ILE A 137 -4.54 10.12 -39.44
C ILE A 137 -4.58 11.61 -39.85
N CYS A 138 -4.16 12.54 -38.98
CA CYS A 138 -4.05 13.97 -39.33
C CYS A 138 -2.85 14.32 -40.21
N ASP A 139 -1.88 13.42 -40.38
CA ASP A 139 -0.76 13.59 -41.33
C ASP A 139 -1.19 13.44 -42.80
N ALA A 140 -2.46 13.08 -43.08
CA ALA A 140 -2.90 12.69 -44.42
C ALA A 140 -3.24 13.86 -45.38
N TYR A 141 -3.24 15.13 -44.96
CA TYR A 141 -3.43 16.23 -45.92
C TYR A 141 -2.82 17.56 -45.44
N ILE A 142 -1.50 17.69 -45.56
CA ILE A 142 -0.85 19.00 -45.54
C ILE A 142 -0.87 19.54 -46.97
N PRO A 143 -1.64 20.60 -47.28
CA PRO A 143 -1.61 21.19 -48.61
C PRO A 143 -0.19 21.69 -48.91
N VAL A 144 0.30 21.42 -50.12
CA VAL A 144 1.63 21.85 -50.56
C VAL A 144 1.75 23.36 -50.38
N ALA A 145 2.76 23.81 -49.63
CA ALA A 145 3.01 25.21 -49.36
C ALA A 145 3.14 25.99 -50.68
N LYS A 146 2.42 27.09 -50.81
CA LYS A 146 2.48 27.95 -52.00
C LYS A 146 3.66 28.91 -51.94
N ASP A 147 4.07 29.31 -50.73
CA ASP A 147 5.18 30.22 -50.43
C ASP A 147 6.08 29.66 -49.32
N GLU A 148 7.36 30.05 -49.30
CA GLU A 148 8.36 29.62 -48.30
C GLU A 148 7.97 29.93 -46.84
N GLY A 149 7.06 30.87 -46.60
CA GLY A 149 6.59 31.22 -45.26
C GLY A 149 5.36 30.42 -44.77
N GLU A 150 4.70 29.67 -45.65
CA GLU A 150 3.60 28.74 -45.32
C GLU A 150 4.11 27.30 -45.09
N GLU A 151 5.44 27.15 -45.03
CA GLU A 151 6.09 25.92 -44.64
C GLU A 151 5.83 25.65 -43.16
N TRP A 152 5.24 24.49 -42.85
CA TRP A 152 5.09 24.00 -41.49
C TRP A 152 6.47 23.62 -40.94
N MET A 153 6.80 24.12 -39.76
CA MET A 153 8.04 23.86 -39.06
C MET A 153 7.76 23.35 -37.65
N ASP A 154 8.44 22.27 -37.28
CA ASP A 154 8.42 21.73 -35.92
C ASP A 154 9.49 22.44 -35.08
N TYR A 155 9.13 22.84 -33.86
CA TYR A 155 10.03 23.46 -32.88
C TYR A 155 9.74 22.96 -31.47
N THR A 156 10.72 23.12 -30.58
CA THR A 156 10.60 22.76 -29.17
C THR A 156 10.43 24.03 -28.33
N ASP A 157 9.37 24.06 -27.52
CA ASP A 157 9.04 25.09 -26.53
C ASP A 157 10.03 25.08 -25.35
N SER A 158 10.14 26.16 -24.56
CA SER A 158 10.99 26.22 -23.36
C SER A 158 10.66 25.14 -22.31
N LEU A 159 9.43 24.64 -22.34
CA LEU A 159 8.92 23.55 -21.50
C LEU A 159 9.25 22.15 -22.06
N GLY A 160 10.06 22.04 -23.12
CA GLY A 160 10.48 20.77 -23.71
C GLY A 160 9.40 20.04 -24.51
N ARG A 161 8.32 20.73 -24.90
CA ARG A 161 7.21 20.17 -25.69
C ARG A 161 7.43 20.41 -27.17
N SER A 162 7.26 19.38 -27.99
CA SER A 162 7.27 19.50 -29.45
C SER A 162 5.98 20.17 -29.95
N ARG A 163 6.11 21.21 -30.77
CA ARG A 163 5.01 21.99 -31.34
C ARG A 163 5.24 22.23 -32.83
N ARG A 164 4.16 22.29 -33.62
CA ARG A 164 4.19 22.57 -35.07
C ARG A 164 3.55 23.93 -35.36
N CYS A 165 4.25 24.81 -36.07
CA CYS A 165 3.72 26.12 -36.48
C CYS A 165 4.17 26.49 -37.90
N MET A 166 3.58 27.53 -38.50
CA MET A 166 4.08 28.09 -39.75
C MET A 166 5.41 28.81 -39.52
N LYS A 167 6.29 28.79 -40.51
CA LYS A 167 7.59 29.49 -40.48
C LYS A 167 7.47 30.99 -40.19
N LYS A 168 6.42 31.65 -40.70
CA LYS A 168 6.10 33.07 -40.42
C LYS A 168 5.87 33.33 -38.92
N ASP A 169 5.25 32.39 -38.23
CA ASP A 169 4.85 32.55 -36.83
C ASP A 169 5.95 32.14 -35.86
N LEU A 170 6.93 31.34 -36.30
CA LEU A 170 8.00 30.79 -35.47
C LEU A 170 8.71 31.86 -34.61
N SER A 171 9.09 32.98 -35.22
CA SER A 171 9.80 34.07 -34.51
C SER A 171 8.95 34.64 -33.37
N MET A 172 7.66 34.85 -33.64
CA MET A 172 6.70 35.41 -32.70
C MET A 172 6.35 34.45 -31.55
N LEU A 173 6.31 33.13 -31.83
CA LEU A 173 6.12 32.12 -30.79
C LEU A 173 7.37 31.96 -29.92
N LYS A 174 8.57 31.98 -30.50
CA LYS A 174 9.84 31.92 -29.75
C LYS A 174 10.03 33.13 -28.82
N GLU A 175 9.60 34.32 -29.24
CA GLU A 175 9.67 35.52 -28.41
C GLU A 175 8.71 35.43 -27.20
N ARG A 176 7.46 35.01 -27.42
CA ARG A 176 6.51 34.75 -26.32
C ARG A 176 6.98 33.67 -25.35
N ASP A 177 7.61 32.63 -25.88
CA ASP A 177 8.15 31.53 -25.08
C ASP A 177 9.28 32.01 -24.14
N LYS A 178 10.16 32.89 -24.66
CA LYS A 178 11.21 33.52 -23.87
C LYS A 178 10.67 34.40 -22.73
N ASP A 179 9.57 35.10 -22.95
CA ASP A 179 8.89 35.91 -21.92
C ASP A 179 8.28 35.05 -20.80
N LEU A 180 7.86 33.81 -21.12
CA LEU A 180 7.36 32.85 -20.14
C LEU A 180 8.51 32.30 -19.29
N GLN A 181 9.65 31.98 -19.90
CA GLN A 181 10.85 31.52 -19.20
C GLN A 181 11.32 32.54 -18.14
N GLY A 182 11.34 33.83 -18.48
CA GLY A 182 11.73 34.89 -17.54
C GLY A 182 10.80 35.07 -16.33
N LYS A 183 9.56 34.55 -16.38
CA LYS A 183 8.66 34.48 -15.22
C LYS A 183 8.91 33.25 -14.37
N GLN A 184 9.33 32.15 -14.99
CA GLN A 184 9.64 30.89 -14.31
C GLN A 184 10.90 31.02 -13.45
N ASP A 185 11.96 31.65 -13.98
CA ASP A 185 13.19 31.94 -13.24
C ASP A 185 12.90 32.78 -11.97
N ARG A 186 11.97 33.74 -12.05
CA ARG A 186 11.54 34.56 -10.91
C ARG A 186 10.76 33.79 -9.84
N ILE A 187 10.11 32.69 -10.19
CA ILE A 187 9.38 31.85 -9.25
C ILE A 187 10.40 30.96 -8.51
N GLU A 188 11.35 30.38 -9.24
CA GLU A 188 12.43 29.57 -8.64
C GLU A 188 13.30 30.38 -7.66
N ASP A 189 13.56 31.66 -7.95
CA ASP A 189 14.31 32.52 -7.04
C ASP A 189 13.51 32.90 -5.78
N LYS A 190 12.17 33.04 -5.88
CA LYS A 190 11.30 33.26 -4.72
C LYS A 190 11.15 32.03 -3.83
N GLU A 191 11.26 30.83 -4.39
CA GLU A 191 11.27 29.60 -3.60
C GLU A 191 12.59 29.44 -2.85
N LYS A 192 13.74 29.83 -3.44
CA LYS A 192 15.06 29.79 -2.78
C LYS A 192 15.16 30.72 -1.56
N ASP A 193 14.50 31.87 -1.57
CA ASP A 193 14.50 32.81 -0.45
C ASP A 193 13.72 32.31 0.79
N ASN A 194 12.86 31.28 0.63
CA ASN A 194 12.13 30.65 1.73
C ASN A 194 12.77 29.33 2.21
N VAL A 195 13.89 28.91 1.62
CA VAL A 195 14.63 27.72 2.07
C VAL A 195 15.60 28.15 3.17
N LEU A 196 15.31 27.72 4.39
CA LEU A 196 16.23 27.80 5.52
C LEU A 196 17.65 27.34 5.11
N PRO A 197 18.73 27.96 5.64
CA PRO A 197 20.10 27.67 5.23
C PRO A 197 20.38 26.17 5.10
N THR A 198 20.77 25.74 3.90
CA THR A 198 20.96 24.32 3.52
C THR A 198 21.88 23.54 4.48
N LEU A 199 22.77 24.25 5.18
CA LEU A 199 23.75 23.69 6.13
C LEU A 199 23.20 23.37 7.53
N MET A 200 21.91 23.63 7.84
CA MET A 200 21.32 23.24 9.12
C MET A 200 20.86 21.77 9.11
N SER A 201 20.92 21.08 10.25
CA SER A 201 20.32 19.74 10.39
C SER A 201 18.80 19.82 10.25
N ASP A 202 18.16 18.72 9.84
CA ASP A 202 16.70 18.70 9.64
C ASP A 202 15.94 19.02 10.95
N ASP A 203 16.46 18.56 12.08
CA ASP A 203 15.91 18.84 13.41
C ASP A 203 15.97 20.33 13.78
N MET A 204 17.05 21.02 13.43
CA MET A 204 17.14 22.47 13.65
C MET A 204 16.18 23.25 12.74
N ARG A 205 15.94 22.78 11.51
CA ARG A 205 14.94 23.42 10.64
C ARG A 205 13.54 23.30 11.23
N ARG A 206 13.16 22.11 11.69
CA ARG A 206 11.86 21.87 12.33
C ARG A 206 11.69 22.72 13.59
N GLU A 207 12.73 22.84 14.41
CA GLU A 207 12.70 23.67 15.61
C GLU A 207 12.54 25.16 15.28
N LEU A 208 13.21 25.67 14.25
CA LEU A 208 13.04 27.06 13.81
C LEU A 208 11.63 27.35 13.28
N LEU A 209 11.04 26.42 12.52
CA LEU A 209 9.63 26.56 12.11
C LEU A 209 8.71 26.55 13.34
N ARG A 210 8.95 25.66 14.31
CA ARG A 210 8.16 25.61 15.55
C ARG A 210 8.24 26.94 16.30
N GLN A 211 9.43 27.48 16.50
CA GLN A 211 9.63 28.77 17.15
C GLN A 211 8.96 29.92 16.40
N LYS A 212 9.00 29.91 15.06
CA LYS A 212 8.32 30.91 14.23
C LYS A 212 6.80 30.84 14.43
N TRP A 213 6.23 29.64 14.43
CA TRP A 213 4.80 29.44 14.67
C TRP A 213 4.39 29.78 16.09
N GLU A 214 5.17 29.39 17.11
CA GLU A 214 4.91 29.76 18.51
C GLU A 214 4.93 31.28 18.70
N LYS A 215 5.86 31.97 18.04
CA LYS A 215 5.94 33.44 18.08
C LYS A 215 4.75 34.08 17.36
N GLU A 216 4.38 33.58 16.18
CA GLU A 216 3.23 34.05 15.42
C GLU A 216 1.91 33.82 16.17
N GLU A 217 1.76 32.67 16.84
CA GLU A 217 0.61 32.35 17.69
C GLU A 217 0.53 33.27 18.91
N LEU A 218 1.67 33.53 19.56
CA LEU A 218 1.74 34.43 20.72
C LEU A 218 1.46 35.89 20.33
N GLU A 219 1.93 36.32 19.17
CA GLU A 219 1.60 37.64 18.59
C GLU A 219 0.12 37.74 18.20
N ALA A 220 -0.47 36.68 17.65
CA ALA A 220 -1.89 36.61 17.33
C ALA A 220 -2.79 36.55 18.59
N MET A 221 -2.32 35.94 19.67
CA MET A 221 -3.01 35.89 20.97
C MET A 221 -2.97 37.24 21.71
N ASN A 222 -1.88 38.00 21.58
CA ASN A 222 -1.68 39.24 22.32
C ASN A 222 -2.22 40.50 21.60
N GLY A 223 -2.75 40.38 20.39
CA GLY A 223 -3.23 41.50 19.58
C GLY A 223 -4.69 41.35 19.11
N PRO A 224 -5.29 42.43 18.58
CA PRO A 224 -6.60 42.37 17.95
C PRO A 224 -6.57 41.52 16.66
N ILE A 225 -7.45 40.52 16.58
CA ILE A 225 -7.53 39.59 15.44
C ILE A 225 -8.08 40.34 14.21
N HIS A 226 -7.28 40.42 13.14
CA HIS A 226 -7.69 41.02 11.86
C HIS A 226 -7.94 39.95 10.78
N TYR A 227 -8.86 40.25 9.85
CA TYR A 227 -9.24 39.33 8.77
C TYR A 227 -8.05 38.86 7.92
N SER A 228 -7.09 39.75 7.64
CA SER A 228 -5.84 39.42 6.92
C SER A 228 -5.03 38.30 7.58
N ASN A 229 -5.13 38.18 8.90
CA ASN A 229 -4.31 37.25 9.69
C ASN A 229 -4.96 35.86 9.81
N VAL A 230 -6.27 35.75 9.57
CA VAL A 230 -7.04 34.50 9.70
C VAL A 230 -7.40 33.91 8.34
N ARG A 231 -7.20 34.66 7.26
CA ARG A 231 -7.63 34.27 5.92
C ARG A 231 -6.84 33.10 5.31
N PHE A 232 -5.58 32.87 5.72
CA PHE A 232 -4.71 31.76 5.26
C PHE A 232 -4.89 31.35 3.78
N ASP A 233 -4.18 31.99 2.85
CA ASP A 233 -4.14 31.69 1.40
C ASP A 233 -5.50 31.32 0.75
N GLU A 234 -6.56 31.95 1.23
CA GLU A 234 -7.90 31.69 0.75
C GLU A 234 -8.02 31.99 -0.74
N LYS A 235 -8.41 30.98 -1.53
CA LYS A 235 -8.59 31.06 -2.98
C LYS A 235 -9.75 31.96 -3.45
N ARG A 236 -10.51 32.58 -2.56
CA ARG A 236 -11.65 33.44 -2.90
C ARG A 236 -11.16 34.77 -3.49
N SER A 237 -11.72 35.15 -4.63
CA SER A 237 -11.47 36.45 -5.23
C SER A 237 -12.08 37.55 -4.38
N HIS A 238 -11.30 38.62 -4.17
CA HIS A 238 -11.78 39.82 -3.48
C HIS A 238 -12.29 40.82 -4.51
N GLY A 239 -13.34 41.58 -4.17
CA GLY A 239 -13.91 42.58 -5.06
C GLY A 239 -13.00 43.81 -5.26
N VAL A 240 -13.34 44.67 -6.22
CA VAL A 240 -12.55 45.85 -6.64
C VAL A 240 -12.36 46.88 -5.50
N GLY A 241 -13.16 46.82 -4.43
CA GLY A 241 -13.04 47.69 -3.26
C GLY A 241 -12.25 47.10 -2.09
N PHE A 242 -11.65 45.91 -2.24
CA PHE A 242 -10.85 45.31 -1.17
C PHE A 242 -9.43 45.85 -1.19
N PHE A 243 -8.94 46.26 -0.02
CA PHE A 243 -7.56 46.68 0.20
C PHE A 243 -6.89 45.70 1.17
N GLU A 244 -5.75 45.15 0.75
CA GLU A 244 -4.97 44.23 1.58
C GLU A 244 -4.04 45.03 2.49
N PHE A 245 -4.36 45.06 3.78
CA PHE A 245 -3.54 45.70 4.79
C PHE A 245 -2.39 44.80 5.24
N ASP A 246 -1.31 45.43 5.72
CA ASP A 246 -0.19 44.71 6.31
C ASP A 246 -0.61 43.86 7.53
N ARG A 247 0.10 42.75 7.76
CA ARG A 247 -0.12 41.87 8.92
C ARG A 247 0.36 42.52 10.22
N SER A 248 1.37 43.39 10.13
CA SER A 248 1.85 44.19 11.26
C SER A 248 0.84 45.28 11.66
N GLU A 249 0.65 45.49 12.96
CA GLU A 249 -0.28 46.53 13.46
C GLU A 249 0.19 47.95 13.10
N ALA A 250 1.49 48.21 13.23
CA ALA A 250 2.08 49.51 12.91
C ALA A 250 1.91 49.85 11.43
N GLY A 251 2.27 48.94 10.52
CA GLY A 251 2.13 49.16 9.07
C GLY A 251 0.66 49.32 8.65
N ARG A 252 -0.24 48.55 9.27
CA ARG A 252 -1.69 48.69 9.04
C ARG A 252 -2.21 50.06 9.47
N GLN A 253 -1.78 50.58 10.61
CA GLN A 253 -2.24 51.87 11.11
C GLN A 253 -1.80 53.00 10.18
N GLU A 254 -0.56 52.97 9.69
CA GLU A 254 -0.07 53.93 8.69
C GLU A 254 -0.88 53.86 7.37
N GLN A 255 -1.19 52.64 6.91
CA GLN A 255 -2.02 52.44 5.72
C GLN A 255 -3.46 52.93 5.91
N LEU A 256 -4.04 52.75 7.10
CA LEU A 256 -5.36 53.29 7.43
C LEU A 256 -5.34 54.81 7.49
N ASP A 257 -4.29 55.40 8.06
CA ASP A 257 -4.15 56.85 8.18
C ASP A 257 -3.97 57.51 6.81
N THR A 258 -3.16 56.91 5.93
CA THR A 258 -3.02 57.37 4.53
C THR A 258 -4.33 57.25 3.75
N LEU A 259 -5.06 56.14 3.90
CA LEU A 259 -6.39 55.97 3.29
C LEU A 259 -7.38 57.02 3.80
N ASN A 260 -7.36 57.31 5.11
CA ASN A 260 -8.20 58.34 5.72
C ASN A 260 -7.83 59.75 5.24
N GLN A 261 -6.55 60.03 4.98
CA GLN A 261 -6.11 61.31 4.40
C GLN A 261 -6.62 61.46 2.96
N LEU A 262 -6.48 60.43 2.12
CA LEU A 262 -7.00 60.42 0.75
C LEU A 262 -8.52 60.60 0.72
N ARG A 263 -9.24 59.93 1.64
CA ARG A 263 -10.69 60.08 1.77
C ARG A 263 -11.12 61.51 2.13
N LYS A 264 -10.30 62.27 2.87
CA LYS A 264 -10.59 63.67 3.21
C LYS A 264 -10.29 64.66 2.07
N GLN A 265 -9.53 64.24 1.07
CA GLN A 265 -9.16 65.07 -0.09
C GLN A 265 -10.17 64.98 -1.25
N VAL A 266 -11.11 64.04 -1.18
CA VAL A 266 -12.24 63.87 -2.11
C VAL A 266 -13.50 64.42 -1.47
#